data_AF-A0A251TCF5-F1
#
_entry.id   AF-A0A251TCF5-F1
#
_cell.length_a   1.000
_cell.length_b   1.000
_cell.length_c   1.000
_cell.angle_alpha   90.00
_cell.angle_beta   90.00
_cell.angle_gamma   90.00
#
_symmetry.space_group_name_H-M   'P 1'
#
loop_
_entity.id
_entity.type
_entity.pdbx_description
1 polymer ?
#
loop_
_entity_poly.entity_id
_entity_poly.type
_entity_poly.pdbx_seq_one_letter_code
_entity_poly.pdbx_strand_id
1 'polypeptide(L)'
;MQNNLEQAVDFAKQVIQALKEKGVTKIGAAGFCWGAKVVVELAKDGEIQFAALLHPSFVTLDDIKGVKVPIGILGAEINKRSPPELVKEFEAALLCHILFFNR
;
A
#
# COMPACT_ATOMS: atom_id res chain seq x y z
N MET A 1 -14.18 0.76 12.45
CA MET A 1 -12.91 1.23 11.87
C MET A 1 -12.78 0.97 10.36
N GLN A 2 -13.64 0.18 9.70
CA GLN A 2 -13.69 0.13 8.23
C GLN A 2 -14.52 1.29 7.61
N ASN A 3 -15.40 1.91 8.39
CA ASN A 3 -16.35 2.93 7.93
C ASN A 3 -15.74 4.28 7.50
N ASN A 4 -14.41 4.39 7.41
CA ASN A 4 -13.71 5.63 7.06
C ASN A 4 -12.55 5.42 6.07
N LEU A 5 -12.43 4.24 5.45
CA LEU A 5 -11.34 3.97 4.50
C LEU A 5 -11.38 4.93 3.31
N GLU A 6 -12.54 5.04 2.66
CA GLU A 6 -12.75 5.93 1.50
C GLU A 6 -12.41 7.38 1.85
N GLN A 7 -12.93 7.89 2.97
CA GLN A 7 -12.62 9.23 3.48
C GLN A 7 -11.12 9.43 3.72
N ALA A 8 -10.42 8.44 4.26
CA ALA A 8 -8.99 8.53 4.50
C ALA A 8 -8.16 8.47 3.21
N VAL A 9 -8.59 7.67 2.24
CA VAL A 9 -7.97 7.62 0.89
C VAL A 9 -8.18 8.95 0.18
N ASP A 10 -9.40 9.50 0.19
CA ASP A 10 -9.72 10.79 -0.43
C ASP A 10 -8.92 11.93 0.20
N PHE A 11 -8.84 11.96 1.54
CA PHE A 11 -8.01 12.93 2.24
C PHE A 11 -6.54 12.80 1.84
N ALA A 12 -6.00 11.58 1.75
CA ALA A 12 -4.62 11.36 1.33
C ALA A 12 -4.38 11.81 -0.12
N LYS A 13 -5.34 11.60 -1.03
CA LYS A 13 -5.28 12.10 -2.41
C LYS A 13 -5.24 13.63 -2.47
N GLN A 14 -6.03 14.31 -1.64
CA GLN A 14 -5.97 15.77 -1.54
C GLN A 14 -4.59 16.26 -1.08
N VAL A 15 -3.96 15.57 -0.13
CA VAL A 15 -2.59 15.89 0.31
C VAL A 15 -1.58 15.65 -0.82
N ILE A 16 -1.68 14.52 -1.53
CA ILE A 16 -0.83 14.21 -2.69
C ILE A 16 -0.95 15.30 -3.75
N GLN A 17 -2.18 15.74 -4.06
CA GLN A 17 -2.44 16.80 -5.03
C GLN A 17 -1.82 18.14 -4.58
N ALA A 18 -1.99 18.52 -3.31
CA ALA A 18 -1.38 19.73 -2.76
C ALA A 18 0.16 19.69 -2.82
N LEU A 19 0.78 18.52 -2.66
CA LEU A 19 2.23 18.36 -2.84
C LEU A 19 2.64 18.52 -4.31
N LYS A 20 1.87 17.97 -5.25
CA LYS A 20 2.11 18.14 -6.70
C LYS A 20 2.02 19.61 -7.12
N GLU A 21 1.05 20.36 -6.60
CA GLU A 21 0.89 21.80 -6.85
C GLU A 21 2.07 22.63 -6.32
N LYS A 22 2.76 22.14 -5.28
CA LYS A 22 4.02 22.71 -4.79
C LYS A 22 5.26 22.32 -5.59
N GLY A 23 5.09 21.60 -6.70
CA GLY A 23 6.17 21.16 -7.59
C GLY A 23 6.82 19.84 -7.18
N VAL A 24 6.26 19.08 -6.24
CA VAL A 24 6.76 17.75 -5.89
C VAL A 24 6.40 16.76 -7.00
N THR A 25 7.41 16.18 -7.65
CA THR A 25 7.24 15.30 -8.82
C THR A 25 7.26 13.81 -8.49
N LYS A 26 7.79 13.43 -7.32
CA LYS A 26 7.82 12.06 -6.82
C LYS A 26 7.39 12.01 -5.36
N ILE A 27 6.34 11.24 -5.10
CA ILE A 27 5.68 11.08 -3.81
C ILE A 27 5.57 9.59 -3.52
N GLY A 28 6.10 9.17 -2.38
CA GLY A 28 5.82 7.85 -1.82
C GLY A 28 4.90 7.96 -0.61
N ALA A 29 4.23 6.87 -0.28
CA ALA A 29 3.38 6.78 0.90
C ALA A 29 3.81 5.63 1.81
N ALA A 30 3.81 5.87 3.12
CA ALA A 30 4.10 4.87 4.14
C ALA A 30 2.93 4.77 5.12
N GLY A 31 2.47 3.56 5.41
CA GLY A 31 1.29 3.30 6.23
C GLY A 31 1.60 2.36 7.38
N PHE A 32 1.28 2.78 8.60
CA PHE A 32 1.46 1.99 9.82
C PHE A 32 0.12 1.41 10.28
N CYS A 33 0.11 0.16 10.72
CA CYS A 33 -1.10 -0.48 11.27
C CYS A 33 -2.25 -0.46 10.26
N TRP A 34 -3.39 0.11 10.66
CA TRP A 34 -4.54 0.38 9.80
C TRP A 34 -4.22 1.36 8.64
N GLY A 35 -3.27 2.28 8.82
CA GLY A 35 -2.82 3.18 7.76
C GLY A 35 -2.20 2.45 6.56
N ALA A 36 -1.70 1.22 6.75
CA ALA A 36 -1.28 0.37 5.63
C ALA A 36 -2.45 0.02 4.69
N LYS A 37 -3.67 -0.08 5.22
CA LYS A 37 -4.88 -0.29 4.40
C LYS A 37 -5.16 0.92 3.51
N VAL A 38 -4.92 2.15 3.99
CA VAL A 38 -5.04 3.36 3.16
C VAL A 38 -3.96 3.38 2.08
N VAL A 39 -2.71 3.10 2.46
CA VAL A 39 -1.58 3.14 1.52
C VAL A 39 -1.66 2.07 0.44
N VAL A 40 -2.13 0.86 0.76
CA VAL A 40 -2.32 -0.18 -0.26
C VAL A 40 -3.41 0.19 -1.26
N GLU A 41 -4.48 0.88 -0.87
CA GLU A 41 -5.47 1.40 -1.82
C GLU A 41 -4.86 2.48 -2.73
N LEU A 42 -4.09 3.43 -2.17
CA LEU A 42 -3.39 4.46 -2.97
C LEU A 42 -2.44 3.83 -3.99
N ALA A 43 -1.82 2.70 -3.64
CA ALA A 43 -0.92 1.95 -4.50
C ALA A 43 -1.63 1.28 -5.70
N LYS A 44 -2.96 1.18 -5.71
CA LYS A 44 -3.77 0.66 -6.84
C LYS A 44 -4.06 1.73 -7.89
N ASP A 45 -4.04 3.01 -7.51
CA ASP A 45 -4.44 4.14 -8.37
C ASP A 45 -3.25 4.79 -9.09
N GLY A 46 -2.01 4.46 -8.70
CA GLY A 46 -0.79 4.94 -9.38
C GLY A 46 -0.46 6.42 -9.12
N GLU A 47 -1.12 7.05 -8.15
CA GLU A 47 -0.89 8.46 -7.79
C GLU A 47 0.42 8.71 -7.02
N ILE A 48 0.96 7.64 -6.43
CA ILE A 48 2.25 7.58 -5.72
C ILE A 48 3.24 6.73 -6.52
N GLN A 49 4.54 6.96 -6.34
CA GLN A 49 5.60 6.22 -7.06
C GLN A 49 6.09 4.99 -6.30
N PHE A 50 5.90 4.93 -4.99
CA PHE A 50 6.22 3.77 -4.17
C PHE A 50 5.37 3.74 -2.90
N ALA A 51 5.15 2.54 -2.38
CA ALA A 51 4.40 2.30 -1.14
C ALA A 51 5.25 1.55 -0.11
N ALA A 52 5.08 1.86 1.17
CA ALA A 52 5.65 1.11 2.27
C ALA A 52 4.55 0.74 3.28
N LEU A 53 4.40 -0.55 3.58
CA LEU A 53 3.43 -1.05 4.52
C LEU A 53 4.15 -1.54 5.78
N LEU A 54 3.90 -0.89 6.92
CA LEU A 54 4.55 -1.20 8.19
C LEU A 54 3.55 -1.85 9.12
N HIS A 55 3.84 -3.10 9.51
CA HIS A 55 2.97 -3.99 10.26
C HIS A 55 1.50 -3.97 9.77
N PRO A 56 1.28 -4.28 8.46
CA PRO A 56 0.03 -3.97 7.77
C PRO A 56 -1.16 -4.65 8.42
N SER A 57 -2.11 -3.86 8.94
CA SER A 57 -3.35 -4.40 9.51
C SER A 57 -4.49 -4.27 8.50
N PHE A 58 -5.31 -5.31 8.39
CA PHE A 58 -6.50 -5.35 7.52
C PHE A 58 -6.21 -5.30 6.00
N VAL A 59 -4.95 -5.42 5.60
CA VAL A 59 -4.55 -5.62 4.20
C VAL A 59 -4.82 -7.07 3.83
N THR A 60 -5.44 -7.31 2.68
CA THR A 60 -5.73 -8.64 2.16
C THR A 60 -4.85 -8.99 0.96
N LEU A 61 -4.85 -10.25 0.57
CA LEU A 61 -4.11 -10.70 -0.61
C LEU A 61 -4.62 -10.05 -1.90
N ASP A 62 -5.93 -9.81 -2.00
CA ASP A 62 -6.53 -9.14 -3.17
C ASP A 62 -6.15 -7.66 -3.24
N ASP A 63 -5.90 -7.02 -2.08
CA ASP A 63 -5.35 -5.66 -2.08
C ASP A 63 -3.97 -5.63 -2.73
N ILE A 64 -3.11 -6.57 -2.34
CA ILE A 64 -1.74 -6.68 -2.87
C ILE A 64 -1.73 -7.00 -4.36
N LYS A 65 -2.62 -7.87 -4.83
CA LYS A 65 -2.74 -8.18 -6.28
C LYS A 65 -3.16 -6.98 -7.13
N GLY A 66 -3.84 -6.01 -6.54
CA GLY A 66 -4.28 -4.79 -7.23
C GLY A 66 -3.22 -3.68 -7.28
N VAL A 67 -2.11 -3.82 -6.55
CA VAL A 67 -1.04 -2.80 -6.48
C VAL A 67 -0.36 -2.65 -7.84
N LYS A 68 -0.13 -1.41 -8.27
CA LYS A 68 0.50 -1.07 -9.56
C LYS A 68 1.87 -0.39 -9.41
N VAL A 69 2.34 -0.21 -8.18
CA VAL A 69 3.56 0.53 -7.86
C VAL A 69 4.49 -0.33 -7.00
N PRO A 70 5.82 -0.10 -7.03
CA PRO A 70 6.74 -0.80 -6.13
C PRO A 70 6.31 -0.66 -4.67
N ILE A 71 6.27 -1.78 -3.94
CA ILE A 71 5.83 -1.83 -2.55
C ILE A 71 6.82 -2.58 -1.67
N GLY A 72 7.13 -2.00 -0.50
CA GLY A 72 7.87 -2.66 0.57
C GLY A 72 6.93 -3.06 1.70
N ILE A 73 7.00 -4.32 2.16
CA ILE A 73 6.16 -4.83 3.25
C ILE A 73 7.06 -5.19 4.44
N LEU A 74 6.90 -4.46 5.53
CA LEU A 74 7.61 -4.69 6.79
C LEU A 74 6.66 -5.38 7.77
N GLY A 75 6.61 -6.70 7.70
CA GLY A 75 5.85 -7.54 8.64
C GLY A 75 6.42 -7.48 10.06
N ALA A 76 5.57 -7.62 11.07
CA ALA A 76 6.00 -7.72 12.46
C ALA A 76 5.99 -9.20 12.90
N GLU A 77 7.07 -9.64 13.55
CA GLU A 77 7.35 -11.05 13.87
C GLU A 77 6.24 -11.74 14.69
N ILE A 78 5.59 -11.01 15.59
CA ILE A 78 4.58 -11.54 16.53
C ILE A 78 3.20 -10.89 16.30
N ASN A 79 2.80 -10.71 15.04
CA ASN A 79 1.54 -10.06 14.70
C ASN A 79 0.45 -11.07 14.33
N LYS A 80 -0.67 -11.08 15.06
CA LYS A 80 -1.81 -11.96 14.77
C LYS A 80 -2.71 -11.48 13.63
N ARG A 81 -2.69 -10.19 13.28
CA ARG A 81 -3.49 -9.62 12.19
C ARG A 81 -2.81 -9.74 10.82
N SER A 82 -1.50 -9.62 10.79
CA SER A 82 -0.66 -9.90 9.63
C SER A 82 0.43 -10.90 10.03
N PRO A 83 0.06 -12.18 10.21
CA PRO A 83 1.02 -13.19 10.60
C PRO A 83 2.06 -13.40 9.49
N PRO A 84 3.26 -13.90 9.84
CA PRO A 84 4.35 -14.10 8.87
C PRO A 84 3.93 -14.91 7.63
N GLU A 85 3.02 -15.87 7.77
CA GLU A 85 2.49 -16.67 6.68
C GLU A 85 1.76 -15.80 5.64
N LEU A 86 0.93 -14.86 6.10
CA LEU A 86 0.24 -13.91 5.22
C LEU A 86 1.22 -12.97 4.52
N VAL A 87 2.27 -12.53 5.21
CA VAL A 87 3.32 -11.69 4.60
C VAL A 87 4.07 -12.45 3.49
N LYS A 88 4.30 -13.75 3.66
CA LYS A 88 4.87 -14.62 2.61
C LYS A 88 3.93 -14.77 1.42
N GLU A 89 2.62 -14.87 1.65
CA GLU A 89 1.63 -14.87 0.55
C GLU A 89 1.67 -13.56 -0.24
N PHE A 90 1.83 -12.43 0.44
CA PHE A 90 1.99 -11.13 -0.21
C PHE A 90 3.26 -11.07 -1.07
N GLU A 91 4.39 -11.56 -0.54
CA GLU A 91 5.66 -11.65 -1.28
C GLU A 91 5.50 -12.48 -2.56
N ALA A 92 4.89 -13.68 -2.45
CA ALA A 92 4.64 -14.53 -3.60
C ALA A 92 3.75 -13.86 -4.66
N ALA A 93 2.71 -13.15 -4.23
CA ALA A 93 1.83 -12.42 -5.14
C ALA A 93 2.56 -11.29 -5.88
N LEU A 94 3.47 -10.58 -5.20
CA LEU A 94 4.26 -9.49 -5.79
C LEU A 94 5.30 -10.01 -6.78
N LEU A 95 5.95 -11.15 -6.52
CA LEU A 95 6.88 -11.77 -7.46
C LEU A 95 6.19 -12.21 -8.75
N CYS A 96 4.99 -12.78 -8.66
CA CYS A 96 4.16 -13.08 -9.83
C CYS A 96 3.74 -11.82 -10.60
N HIS A 97 3.52 -10.70 -9.91
CA HIS A 97 3.14 -9.43 -10.53
C HIS A 97 4.32 -8.75 -11.25
N ILE A 98 5.52 -8.78 -10.67
CA ILE A 98 6.76 -8.24 -11.28
C ILE A 98 7.13 -8.98 -12.57
N LEU A 99 6.87 -10.30 -12.63
CA LEU A 99 7.11 -11.10 -13.84
C LEU A 99 6.23 -10.67 -15.05
N PHE A 100 5.16 -9.91 -14.83
CA PHE A 100 4.28 -9.41 -15.89
C PHE A 100 4.54 -7.96 -16.32
N PHE A 101 5.46 -7.24 -15.67
CA PHE A 101 5.84 -5.87 -16.05
C PHE A 101 7.03 -5.84 -17.04
N ASN A 102 6.92 -6.62 -18.12
CA ASN A 102 7.80 -6.54 -19.29
C ASN A 102 7.05 -5.90 -20.47
N ARG A 103 6.76 -4.60 -20.38
CA ARG A 103 6.39 -3.76 -21.52
C ARG A 103 7.00 -2.38 -21.41
#